data_AF-A0A160IL50-F1
#
_entry.id   AF-A0A160IL50-F1
#
_cell.length_a   1.000
_cell.length_b   1.000
_cell.length_c   1.000
_cell.angle_alpha   90.00
_cell.angle_beta   90.00
_cell.angle_gamma   90.00
#
_symmetry.space_group_name_H-M   'P 1'
#
loop_
_entity.id
_entity.type
_entity.pdbx_description
1 polymer ?
#
loop_
_entity_poly.entity_id
_entity_poly.type
_entity_poly.pdbx_seq_one_letter_code
_entity_poly.pdbx_strand_id
1 'polypeptide(L)'
;MKGKYQITNQFIKKEWKQRPGGNRIPRFAVAHDTGNPDSTAQQNYAYFNSRHLEASAHVFIDDKQIVLIIPLDEKAWHVRSDVSDANEWGIGVELCYGPSIDFNKAYSRYVWFFAYLCEMYQWDPAQKINGHFQLDPKRRTDPLNCFHQYGKTFPFFIEDVKYELKKFVVNHKEFHELVTEEGKLYKVQIGAFSSRENAENLSRKAKAAGFAVHIDYS
;
A
#
# COMPACT_ATOMS: atom_id res chain seq x y z
N MET A 1 -7.03 7.40 10.93
CA MET A 1 -6.79 7.57 9.47
C MET A 1 -7.83 8.44 8.71
N LYS A 2 -9.07 8.64 9.22
CA LYS A 2 -10.16 9.32 8.48
C LYS A 2 -9.78 10.74 8.02
N GLY A 3 -10.09 11.07 6.76
CA GLY A 3 -10.09 12.45 6.23
C GLY A 3 -8.94 12.85 5.30
N LYS A 4 -7.84 12.07 5.20
CA LYS A 4 -6.72 12.41 4.30
C LYS A 4 -7.02 12.13 2.83
N TYR A 5 -7.59 10.97 2.52
CA TYR A 5 -8.04 10.63 1.17
C TYR A 5 -9.49 10.16 1.21
N GLN A 6 -10.26 10.57 0.21
CA GLN A 6 -11.62 10.10 0.01
C GLN A 6 -11.61 8.74 -0.69
N ILE A 7 -12.36 7.78 -0.15
CA ILE A 7 -12.64 6.49 -0.79
C ILE A 7 -13.95 6.64 -1.54
N THR A 8 -13.92 6.45 -2.86
CA THR A 8 -15.11 6.54 -3.72
C THR A 8 -15.67 5.15 -3.92
N ASN A 9 -16.86 4.89 -3.38
CA ASN A 9 -17.56 3.62 -3.57
C ASN A 9 -18.27 3.62 -4.93
N GLN A 10 -17.82 2.76 -5.84
CA GLN A 10 -18.42 2.55 -7.16
C GLN A 10 -18.55 1.06 -7.41
N PHE A 11 -19.49 0.43 -6.71
CA PHE A 11 -19.57 -1.02 -6.75
C PHE A 11 -20.01 -1.51 -8.13
N ILE A 12 -19.30 -2.52 -8.64
CA ILE A 12 -19.75 -3.24 -9.84
C ILE A 12 -21.08 -3.92 -9.54
N LYS A 13 -21.90 -4.05 -10.58
CA LYS A 13 -23.25 -4.58 -10.43
C LYS A 13 -23.23 -6.07 -10.05
N LYS A 14 -24.22 -6.55 -9.30
CA LYS A 14 -24.24 -7.93 -8.75
C LYS A 14 -24.50 -9.02 -9.79
N GLU A 15 -25.06 -8.67 -10.95
CA GLU A 15 -25.24 -9.59 -12.08
C GLU A 15 -23.92 -10.05 -12.70
N TRP A 16 -22.83 -9.35 -12.40
CA TRP A 16 -21.51 -9.69 -12.88
C TRP A 16 -20.84 -10.76 -12.00
N LYS A 17 -20.40 -11.87 -12.60
CA LYS A 17 -19.71 -12.98 -11.91
C LYS A 17 -18.43 -12.57 -11.17
N GLN A 18 -17.80 -11.48 -11.61
CA GLN A 18 -16.66 -10.89 -10.93
C GLN A 18 -16.98 -10.30 -9.54
N ARG A 19 -18.27 -10.13 -9.18
CA ARG A 19 -18.71 -9.81 -7.81
C ARG A 19 -19.47 -10.98 -7.21
N PRO A 20 -18.78 -11.97 -6.62
CA PRO A 20 -19.43 -13.15 -6.05
C PRO A 20 -20.26 -12.85 -4.79
N GLY A 21 -20.11 -11.66 -4.19
CA GLY A 21 -20.84 -11.26 -2.99
C GLY A 21 -20.32 -11.97 -1.74
N GLY A 22 -21.23 -12.32 -0.84
CA GLY A 22 -20.90 -12.88 0.48
C GLY A 22 -20.83 -11.82 1.57
N ASN A 23 -20.49 -12.25 2.78
CA ASN A 23 -20.28 -11.38 3.93
C ASN A 23 -19.22 -12.02 4.82
N ARG A 24 -18.12 -11.31 5.04
CA ARG A 24 -17.01 -11.77 5.87
C ARG A 24 -16.29 -10.62 6.53
N ILE A 25 -15.53 -10.95 7.57
CA ILE A 25 -14.47 -10.09 8.09
C ILE A 25 -13.17 -10.53 7.41
N PRO A 26 -12.54 -9.67 6.59
CA PRO A 26 -11.24 -9.97 6.01
C PRO A 26 -10.19 -10.31 7.06
N ARG A 27 -9.16 -11.06 6.67
CA ARG A 27 -8.07 -11.49 7.58
C ARG A 27 -6.72 -10.89 7.24
N PHE A 28 -6.55 -10.42 6.00
CA PHE A 28 -5.34 -9.80 5.48
C PHE A 28 -5.65 -9.01 4.19
N ALA A 29 -4.68 -8.26 3.69
CA ALA A 29 -4.73 -7.60 2.40
C ALA A 29 -3.62 -8.14 1.47
N VAL A 30 -3.90 -8.09 0.17
CA VAL A 30 -2.98 -8.48 -0.89
C VAL A 30 -2.66 -7.27 -1.75
N ALA A 31 -1.38 -6.97 -1.84
CA ALA A 31 -0.81 -5.91 -2.63
C ALA A 31 -0.60 -6.37 -4.07
N HIS A 32 -1.19 -5.62 -4.99
CA HIS A 32 -1.11 -5.83 -6.44
C HIS A 32 -0.67 -4.55 -7.15
N ASP A 33 -0.18 -4.72 -8.36
CA ASP A 33 -0.14 -3.68 -9.37
C ASP A 33 -0.98 -4.11 -10.55
N THR A 34 -1.55 -3.14 -11.26
CA THR A 34 -2.49 -3.41 -12.36
C THR A 34 -1.91 -4.23 -13.51
N GLY A 35 -0.57 -4.37 -13.59
CA GLY A 35 0.13 -4.94 -14.75
C GLY A 35 -0.18 -4.24 -16.08
N ASN A 36 -0.78 -3.05 -16.03
CA ASN A 36 -1.29 -2.31 -17.18
C ASN A 36 -0.94 -0.82 -17.03
N PRO A 37 0.27 -0.42 -17.46
CA PRO A 37 0.72 0.97 -17.38
C PRO A 37 -0.29 1.94 -17.99
N ASP A 38 -0.43 3.11 -17.37
CA ASP A 38 -1.32 4.21 -17.74
C ASP A 38 -2.82 3.94 -17.57
N SER A 39 -3.21 2.78 -17.05
CA SER A 39 -4.60 2.52 -16.67
C SER A 39 -4.95 3.19 -15.34
N THR A 40 -5.83 4.18 -15.39
CA THR A 40 -6.35 4.89 -14.20
C THR A 40 -7.29 3.99 -13.39
N ALA A 41 -7.59 4.39 -12.15
CA ALA A 41 -8.53 3.66 -11.31
C ALA A 41 -9.92 3.57 -11.94
N GLN A 42 -10.36 4.63 -12.65
CA GLN A 42 -11.65 4.64 -13.33
C GLN A 42 -11.70 3.80 -14.61
N GLN A 43 -10.61 3.75 -15.36
CA GLN A 43 -10.54 2.84 -16.51
C GLN A 43 -10.60 1.38 -16.07
N ASN A 44 -9.93 1.04 -14.96
CA ASN A 44 -10.03 -0.31 -14.38
C ASN A 44 -11.46 -0.59 -13.89
N TYR A 45 -12.09 0.31 -13.14
CA TYR A 45 -13.51 0.16 -12.78
C TYR A 45 -14.41 -0.07 -14.00
N ALA A 46 -14.29 0.76 -15.03
CA ALA A 46 -15.08 0.63 -16.26
C ALA A 46 -14.83 -0.72 -16.95
N TYR A 47 -13.57 -1.19 -16.99
CA TYR A 47 -13.23 -2.51 -17.53
C TYR A 47 -13.95 -3.64 -16.79
N PHE A 48 -13.83 -3.68 -15.45
CA PHE A 48 -14.48 -4.69 -14.60
C PHE A 48 -16.01 -4.55 -14.53
N ASN A 49 -16.59 -3.43 -14.99
CA ASN A 49 -18.04 -3.20 -15.04
C ASN A 49 -18.63 -3.29 -16.47
N SER A 50 -17.86 -3.77 -17.46
CA SER A 50 -18.28 -3.78 -18.88
C SER A 50 -18.49 -5.16 -19.49
N ARG A 51 -17.94 -6.21 -18.89
CA ARG A 51 -17.88 -7.56 -19.49
C ARG A 51 -17.83 -8.66 -18.43
N HIS A 52 -18.05 -9.90 -18.85
CA HIS A 52 -17.82 -11.07 -18.00
C HIS A 52 -16.33 -11.35 -17.87
N LEU A 53 -15.85 -11.44 -16.63
CA LEU A 53 -14.48 -11.77 -16.27
C LEU A 53 -14.47 -12.85 -15.20
N GLU A 54 -13.36 -13.59 -15.13
CA GLU A 54 -13.07 -14.56 -14.06
C GLU A 54 -12.05 -14.00 -13.05
N ALA A 55 -11.97 -12.67 -12.95
CA ALA A 55 -11.09 -11.94 -12.05
C ALA A 55 -11.76 -10.65 -11.56
N SER A 56 -11.28 -10.13 -10.43
CA SER A 56 -11.70 -8.86 -9.82
C SER A 56 -10.72 -8.46 -8.72
N ALA A 57 -10.74 -7.20 -8.32
CA ALA A 57 -10.10 -6.72 -7.10
C ALA A 57 -11.12 -5.89 -6.30
N HIS A 58 -10.80 -5.59 -5.04
CA HIS A 58 -11.71 -4.75 -4.24
C HIS A 58 -11.57 -3.30 -4.62
N VAL A 59 -10.34 -2.84 -4.87
CA VAL A 59 -10.03 -1.42 -4.99
C VAL A 59 -8.92 -1.16 -6.02
N PHE A 60 -9.04 -0.06 -6.74
CA PHE A 60 -8.02 0.49 -7.64
C PHE A 60 -7.61 1.88 -7.15
N ILE A 61 -6.30 2.16 -7.15
CA ILE A 61 -5.73 3.38 -6.59
C ILE A 61 -4.78 4.02 -7.60
N ASP A 62 -5.07 5.26 -7.98
CA ASP A 62 -4.22 6.08 -8.86
C ASP A 62 -3.76 7.38 -8.15
N ASP A 63 -3.16 8.28 -8.91
CA ASP A 63 -2.62 9.56 -8.43
C ASP A 63 -3.69 10.61 -8.08
N LYS A 64 -4.98 10.29 -8.30
CA LYS A 64 -6.11 11.19 -8.10
C LYS A 64 -7.08 10.65 -7.06
N GLN A 65 -7.35 9.35 -7.06
CA GLN A 65 -8.47 8.77 -6.31
C GLN A 65 -8.25 7.31 -5.87
N ILE A 66 -9.11 6.88 -4.95
CA ILE A 66 -9.25 5.48 -4.49
C ILE A 66 -10.66 5.06 -4.87
N VAL A 67 -10.80 4.06 -5.75
CA VAL A 67 -12.10 3.55 -6.22
C VAL A 67 -12.34 2.16 -5.67
N LEU A 68 -13.29 2.03 -4.74
CA LEU A 68 -13.71 0.76 -4.17
C LEU A 68 -14.83 0.18 -5.04
N ILE A 69 -14.53 -0.91 -5.75
CA ILE A 69 -15.42 -1.51 -6.75
C ILE A 69 -16.12 -2.79 -6.26
N ILE A 70 -15.62 -3.40 -5.18
CA ILE A 70 -16.30 -4.47 -4.43
C ILE A 70 -16.20 -4.10 -2.94
N PRO A 71 -17.29 -4.20 -2.15
CA PRO A 71 -17.25 -3.95 -0.71
C PRO A 71 -16.17 -4.79 -0.02
N LEU A 72 -15.51 -4.25 1.02
CA LEU A 72 -14.41 -4.94 1.70
C LEU A 72 -14.85 -6.22 2.43
N ASP A 73 -16.12 -6.32 2.79
CA ASP A 73 -16.76 -7.49 3.39
C ASP A 73 -17.28 -8.52 2.36
N GLU A 74 -17.21 -8.21 1.06
CA GLU A 74 -17.59 -9.12 -0.04
C GLU A 74 -16.37 -9.71 -0.76
N LYS A 75 -16.49 -10.97 -1.19
CA LYS A 75 -15.42 -11.72 -1.82
C LYS A 75 -15.03 -11.12 -3.18
N ALA A 76 -13.76 -11.25 -3.57
CA ALA A 76 -13.26 -10.98 -4.91
C ALA A 76 -12.34 -12.11 -5.41
N TRP A 77 -12.20 -12.21 -6.72
CA TRP A 77 -11.34 -13.16 -7.45
C TRP A 77 -10.00 -12.52 -7.87
N HIS A 78 -9.02 -12.43 -6.98
CA HIS A 78 -7.75 -11.71 -7.22
C HIS A 78 -6.48 -12.59 -7.14
N VAL A 79 -6.58 -13.78 -6.54
CA VAL A 79 -5.50 -14.79 -6.50
C VAL A 79 -6.09 -16.15 -6.86
N ARG A 80 -5.32 -17.10 -7.39
CA ARG A 80 -5.89 -18.42 -7.67
C ARG A 80 -6.22 -19.17 -6.37
N SER A 81 -7.39 -19.81 -6.33
CA SER A 81 -7.84 -20.54 -5.13
C SER A 81 -7.03 -21.80 -4.80
N ASP A 82 -6.24 -22.34 -5.75
CA ASP A 82 -5.39 -23.51 -5.52
C ASP A 82 -4.03 -23.19 -4.89
N VAL A 83 -3.69 -21.89 -4.73
CA VAL A 83 -2.41 -21.47 -4.13
C VAL A 83 -2.57 -20.66 -2.85
N SER A 84 -3.73 -20.04 -2.60
CA SER A 84 -4.02 -19.38 -1.33
C SER A 84 -5.52 -19.22 -1.07
N ASP A 85 -5.87 -18.87 0.16
CA ASP A 85 -7.23 -18.51 0.58
C ASP A 85 -7.57 -17.02 0.38
N ALA A 86 -6.76 -16.28 -0.39
CA ALA A 86 -6.90 -14.83 -0.54
C ALA A 86 -8.20 -14.38 -1.20
N ASN A 87 -8.80 -15.20 -2.07
CA ASN A 87 -10.15 -14.89 -2.55
C ASN A 87 -11.16 -14.93 -1.39
N GLU A 88 -11.06 -15.93 -0.53
CA GLU A 88 -11.98 -16.09 0.59
C GLU A 88 -11.75 -15.07 1.70
N TRP A 89 -10.52 -14.63 1.98
CA TRP A 89 -10.23 -13.84 3.19
C TRP A 89 -9.38 -12.58 2.97
N GLY A 90 -8.83 -12.40 1.79
CA GLY A 90 -7.96 -11.28 1.43
C GLY A 90 -8.71 -10.13 0.79
N ILE A 91 -8.27 -8.90 1.06
CA ILE A 91 -8.61 -7.69 0.29
C ILE A 91 -7.53 -7.47 -0.79
N GLY A 92 -7.85 -7.72 -2.05
CA GLY A 92 -7.00 -7.34 -3.19
C GLY A 92 -7.03 -5.83 -3.47
N VAL A 93 -5.86 -5.18 -3.42
CA VAL A 93 -5.65 -3.74 -3.62
C VAL A 93 -4.71 -3.52 -4.81
N GLU A 94 -5.19 -2.82 -5.84
CA GLU A 94 -4.47 -2.63 -7.11
C GLU A 94 -3.86 -1.22 -7.20
N LEU A 95 -2.54 -1.15 -7.39
CA LEU A 95 -1.82 0.10 -7.69
C LEU A 95 -1.80 0.38 -9.20
N CYS A 96 -2.42 1.49 -9.60
CA CYS A 96 -2.30 2.07 -10.92
C CYS A 96 -0.96 2.83 -11.03
N TYR A 97 -0.26 2.67 -12.16
CA TYR A 97 1.05 3.28 -12.42
C TYR A 97 1.24 3.53 -13.92
N GLY A 98 2.23 4.32 -14.29
CA GLY A 98 2.56 4.60 -15.68
C GLY A 98 3.04 6.03 -15.89
N PRO A 99 3.60 6.35 -17.06
CA PRO A 99 4.05 7.71 -17.43
C PRO A 99 3.01 8.82 -17.20
N SER A 100 1.72 8.52 -17.36
CA SER A 100 0.61 9.48 -17.25
C SER A 100 0.03 9.58 -15.83
N ILE A 101 0.55 8.79 -14.89
CA ILE A 101 0.10 8.73 -13.50
C ILE A 101 1.25 9.21 -12.61
N ASP A 102 0.99 10.23 -11.78
CA ASP A 102 1.98 10.68 -10.78
C ASP A 102 2.18 9.59 -9.72
N PHE A 103 3.22 8.77 -9.94
CA PHE A 103 3.50 7.59 -9.12
C PHE A 103 3.67 7.94 -7.64
N ASN A 104 4.29 9.07 -7.30
CA ASN A 104 4.49 9.44 -5.90
C ASN A 104 3.14 9.67 -5.19
N LYS A 105 2.19 10.30 -5.89
CA LYS A 105 0.83 10.50 -5.39
C LYS A 105 0.02 9.20 -5.35
N ALA A 106 0.15 8.33 -6.35
CA ALA A 106 -0.52 7.03 -6.39
C ALA A 106 -0.01 6.13 -5.25
N TYR A 107 1.31 5.99 -5.12
CA TYR A 107 1.97 5.23 -4.07
C TYR A 107 1.64 5.77 -2.67
N SER A 108 1.60 7.09 -2.48
CA SER A 108 1.22 7.69 -1.18
C SER A 108 -0.23 7.36 -0.79
N ARG A 109 -1.16 7.31 -1.75
CA ARG A 109 -2.54 6.86 -1.51
C ARG A 109 -2.61 5.38 -1.23
N TYR A 110 -1.82 4.58 -1.95
CA TYR A 110 -1.74 3.14 -1.80
C TYR A 110 -1.24 2.75 -0.40
N VAL A 111 -0.11 3.32 0.04
CA VAL A 111 0.42 3.17 1.41
C VAL A 111 -0.63 3.58 2.46
N TRP A 112 -1.26 4.74 2.27
CA TRP A 112 -2.31 5.20 3.19
C TRP A 112 -3.49 4.23 3.24
N PHE A 113 -3.91 3.66 2.12
CA PHE A 113 -5.03 2.73 2.09
C PHE A 113 -4.71 1.43 2.84
N PHE A 114 -3.50 0.89 2.70
CA PHE A 114 -3.07 -0.26 3.50
C PHE A 114 -3.01 0.06 5.00
N ALA A 115 -2.47 1.23 5.37
CA ALA A 115 -2.49 1.67 6.77
C ALA A 115 -3.93 1.85 7.28
N TYR A 116 -4.87 2.28 6.43
CA TYR A 116 -6.28 2.42 6.76
C TYR A 116 -6.93 1.06 7.03
N LEU A 117 -6.63 0.04 6.23
CA LEU A 117 -7.05 -1.33 6.50
C LEU A 117 -6.47 -1.83 7.83
N CYS A 118 -5.19 -1.57 8.09
CA CYS A 118 -4.54 -1.99 9.33
C CYS A 118 -5.15 -1.32 10.58
N GLU A 119 -5.48 -0.03 10.52
CA GLU A 119 -6.21 0.66 11.59
C GLU A 119 -7.62 0.05 11.76
N MET A 120 -8.36 -0.11 10.66
CA MET A 120 -9.75 -0.61 10.69
C MET A 120 -9.86 -2.02 11.30
N TYR A 121 -8.96 -2.92 10.92
CA TYR A 121 -9.02 -4.33 11.32
C TYR A 121 -8.02 -4.70 12.42
N GLN A 122 -7.32 -3.73 13.00
CA GLN A 122 -6.30 -3.92 14.05
C GLN A 122 -5.20 -4.91 13.60
N TRP A 123 -4.71 -4.74 12.38
CA TRP A 123 -3.69 -5.61 11.80
C TRP A 123 -2.29 -5.06 11.98
N ASP A 124 -1.33 -5.95 12.27
CA ASP A 124 0.10 -5.67 12.07
C ASP A 124 0.41 -5.71 10.56
N PRO A 125 0.90 -4.59 9.97
CA PRO A 125 1.29 -4.55 8.56
C PRO A 125 2.23 -5.67 8.12
N ALA A 126 3.20 -6.06 8.97
CA ALA A 126 4.20 -7.08 8.60
C ALA A 126 3.63 -8.49 8.54
N GLN A 127 2.49 -8.73 9.19
CA GLN A 127 1.87 -10.06 9.28
C GLN A 127 0.65 -10.20 8.38
N LYS A 128 -0.03 -9.09 8.07
CA LYS A 128 -1.35 -9.08 7.42
C LYS A 128 -1.35 -8.41 6.05
N ILE A 129 -0.19 -8.09 5.50
CA ILE A 129 -0.04 -7.61 4.13
C ILE A 129 0.87 -8.57 3.38
N ASN A 130 0.35 -9.16 2.32
CA ASN A 130 1.09 -10.02 1.42
C ASN A 130 1.16 -9.39 0.02
N GLY A 131 2.22 -9.62 -0.73
CA GLY A 131 2.25 -9.36 -2.18
C GLY A 131 1.71 -10.57 -2.95
N HIS A 132 1.13 -10.36 -4.12
CA HIS A 132 0.70 -11.48 -4.97
C HIS A 132 1.86 -12.41 -5.32
N PHE A 133 3.06 -11.87 -5.56
CA PHE A 133 4.28 -12.63 -5.77
C PHE A 133 4.64 -13.56 -4.59
N GLN A 134 4.19 -13.28 -3.37
CA GLN A 134 4.42 -14.16 -2.21
C GLN A 134 3.42 -15.31 -2.17
N LEU A 135 2.19 -15.08 -2.65
CA LEU A 135 1.11 -16.07 -2.64
C LEU A 135 1.12 -16.98 -3.88
N ASP A 136 1.54 -16.46 -5.04
CA ASP A 136 1.62 -17.20 -6.31
C ASP A 136 2.98 -16.98 -7.01
N PRO A 137 4.11 -17.30 -6.35
CA PRO A 137 5.47 -16.95 -6.82
C PRO A 137 5.87 -17.60 -8.15
N LYS A 138 5.21 -18.69 -8.55
CA LYS A 138 5.51 -19.39 -9.81
C LYS A 138 4.93 -18.68 -11.03
N ARG A 139 3.94 -17.80 -10.85
CA ARG A 139 3.18 -17.18 -11.94
C ARG A 139 3.15 -15.66 -11.84
N ARG A 140 3.27 -15.09 -10.64
CA ARG A 140 3.03 -13.66 -10.38
C ARG A 140 4.23 -12.96 -9.81
N THR A 141 4.37 -11.70 -10.22
CA THR A 141 5.44 -10.79 -9.80
C THR A 141 4.88 -9.50 -9.21
N ASP A 142 3.58 -9.23 -9.34
CA ASP A 142 2.95 -8.04 -8.74
C ASP A 142 3.01 -8.06 -7.19
N PRO A 143 3.21 -6.90 -6.54
CA PRO A 143 3.26 -5.53 -7.08
C PRO A 143 4.68 -5.11 -7.54
N LEU A 144 5.62 -6.05 -7.69
CA LEU A 144 7.03 -5.72 -7.93
C LEU A 144 7.28 -5.11 -9.31
N ASN A 145 6.36 -5.29 -10.27
CA ASN A 145 6.52 -4.75 -11.62
C ASN A 145 6.62 -3.22 -11.56
N CYS A 146 5.67 -2.58 -10.88
CA CYS A 146 5.70 -1.15 -10.69
C CYS A 146 6.74 -0.73 -9.64
N PHE A 147 6.90 -1.49 -8.55
CA PHE A 147 7.82 -1.08 -7.49
C PHE A 147 9.25 -0.95 -7.99
N HIS A 148 9.75 -1.93 -8.74
CA HIS A 148 11.11 -1.89 -9.28
C HIS A 148 11.31 -0.72 -10.25
N GLN A 149 10.31 -0.42 -11.09
CA GLN A 149 10.37 0.70 -12.03
C GLN A 149 10.55 2.06 -11.33
N TYR A 150 10.01 2.22 -10.13
CA TYR A 150 10.04 3.48 -9.37
C TYR A 150 10.91 3.42 -8.11
N GLY A 151 11.85 2.47 -8.04
CA GLY A 151 12.83 2.38 -6.94
C GLY A 151 12.22 2.04 -5.58
N LYS A 152 11.11 1.32 -5.57
CA LYS A 152 10.45 0.76 -4.37
C LYS A 152 10.76 -0.73 -4.24
N THR A 153 10.68 -1.22 -3.01
CA THR A 153 10.74 -2.66 -2.72
C THR A 153 9.61 -3.02 -1.77
N PHE A 154 9.21 -4.30 -1.76
CA PHE A 154 8.14 -4.75 -0.88
C PHE A 154 8.44 -4.55 0.62
N PRO A 155 9.67 -4.84 1.14
CA PRO A 155 10.00 -4.52 2.52
C PRO A 155 9.88 -3.04 2.87
N PHE A 156 10.34 -2.14 1.98
CA PHE A 156 10.19 -0.69 2.23
C PHE A 156 8.74 -0.24 2.14
N PHE A 157 7.92 -0.86 1.30
CA PHE A 157 6.48 -0.63 1.28
C PHE A 157 5.83 -1.00 2.62
N ILE A 158 6.19 -2.14 3.24
CA ILE A 158 5.70 -2.50 4.57
C ILE A 158 6.12 -1.46 5.62
N GLU A 159 7.36 -0.97 5.58
CA GLU A 159 7.83 0.08 6.49
C GLU A 159 7.12 1.42 6.25
N ASP A 160 6.86 1.79 4.99
CA ASP A 160 6.07 2.97 4.64
C ASP A 160 4.64 2.87 5.22
N VAL A 161 4.02 1.69 5.16
CA VAL A 161 2.69 1.44 5.77
C VAL A 161 2.73 1.54 7.29
N LYS A 162 3.73 0.93 7.94
CA LYS A 162 3.92 1.06 9.40
C LYS A 162 4.12 2.51 9.81
N TYR A 163 4.93 3.25 9.07
CA TYR A 163 5.18 4.66 9.34
C TYR A 163 3.91 5.49 9.15
N GLU A 164 3.16 5.26 8.07
CA GLU A 164 1.90 5.95 7.84
C GLU A 164 0.89 5.62 8.95
N LEU A 165 0.74 4.35 9.36
CA LEU A 165 -0.12 3.94 10.48
C LEU A 165 0.27 4.64 11.80
N LYS A 166 1.56 4.69 12.13
CA LYS A 166 2.07 5.32 13.36
C LYS A 166 1.74 6.80 13.46
N LYS A 167 1.72 7.55 12.35
CA LYS A 167 1.35 8.98 12.35
C LYS A 167 -0.05 9.25 12.93
N PHE A 168 -0.93 8.24 12.92
CA PHE A 168 -2.30 8.39 13.42
C PHE A 168 -2.49 7.80 14.81
N VAL A 169 -1.71 6.77 15.16
CA VAL A 169 -1.74 6.18 16.51
C VAL A 169 -1.03 7.09 17.52
N VAL A 170 0.05 7.75 17.11
CA VAL A 170 0.78 8.69 17.95
C VAL A 170 0.06 10.04 17.92
N ASN A 171 -0.63 10.36 19.01
CA ASN A 171 -1.11 11.71 19.28
C ASN A 171 0.12 12.62 19.33
N HIS A 172 0.19 13.68 18.51
CA HIS A 172 1.35 14.58 18.37
C HIS A 172 1.85 15.22 19.70
N LYS A 173 1.17 14.98 20.83
CA LYS A 173 1.64 15.33 22.18
C LYS A 173 2.86 14.54 22.65
N GLU A 174 2.96 13.24 22.33
CA GLU A 174 4.06 12.39 22.83
C GLU A 174 5.43 12.78 22.25
N PHE A 175 5.47 13.33 21.03
CA PHE A 175 6.72 13.84 20.44
C PHE A 175 7.18 15.17 21.06
N HIS A 176 6.31 15.90 21.75
CA HIS A 176 6.70 17.11 22.50
C HIS A 176 7.20 16.77 23.91
N GLU A 177 6.75 15.67 24.51
CA GLU A 177 7.15 15.24 25.87
C GLU A 177 8.48 14.47 25.92
N LEU A 178 9.05 14.12 24.76
CA LEU A 178 10.37 13.47 24.66
C LEU A 178 11.54 14.46 24.58
N VAL A 179 11.30 15.76 24.77
CA VAL A 179 12.39 16.71 25.04
C VAL A 179 12.89 16.43 26.45
N THR A 180 13.91 15.58 26.51
CA THR A 180 14.74 15.35 27.70
C THR A 180 15.29 16.68 28.21
N GLU A 181 15.50 16.77 29.52
CA GLU A 181 16.19 17.88 30.19
C GLU A 181 17.41 18.38 29.38
N GLU A 182 17.67 19.69 29.43
CA GLU A 182 18.86 20.31 28.81
C GLU A 182 20.12 19.48 29.13
N GLY A 183 20.65 18.77 28.13
CA GLY A 183 21.97 18.14 28.22
C GLY A 183 22.09 16.66 27.83
N LYS A 184 21.00 15.90 27.65
CA LYS A 184 21.12 14.47 27.26
C LYS A 184 20.31 14.13 26.00
N LEU A 185 21.01 14.08 24.86
CA LEU A 185 20.46 13.70 23.57
C LEU A 185 20.77 12.24 23.24
N TYR A 186 19.75 11.47 22.87
CA TYR A 186 19.89 10.12 22.29
C TYR A 186 19.75 10.23 20.76
N LYS A 187 20.67 9.61 20.01
CA LYS A 187 20.65 9.59 18.53
C LYS A 187 20.14 8.24 18.05
N VAL A 188 19.28 8.25 17.04
CA VAL A 188 18.79 7.04 16.37
C VAL A 188 19.41 6.96 14.98
N GLN A 189 20.09 5.85 14.68
CA GLN A 189 20.63 5.59 13.35
C GLN A 189 19.52 5.08 12.42
N ILE A 190 19.25 5.83 11.36
CA ILE A 190 18.17 5.54 10.40
C ILE A 190 18.63 4.74 9.17
N GLY A 191 19.91 4.33 9.12
CA GLY A 191 20.44 3.46 8.07
C GLY A 191 21.94 3.18 8.19
N ALA A 192 22.39 2.10 7.55
CA ALA A 192 23.79 1.75 7.33
C ALA A 192 23.93 1.29 5.87
N PHE A 193 24.93 1.81 5.15
CA PHE A 193 25.02 1.64 3.70
C PHE A 193 26.43 1.22 3.30
N SER A 194 26.54 0.24 2.41
CA SER A 194 27.80 -0.12 1.73
C SER A 194 28.18 0.85 0.62
N SER A 195 27.22 1.65 0.14
CA SER A 195 27.44 2.71 -0.85
C SER A 195 27.33 4.08 -0.19
N ARG A 196 28.37 4.88 -0.35
CA ARG A 196 28.41 6.28 0.08
C ARG A 196 27.28 7.10 -0.54
N GLU A 197 27.02 6.90 -1.84
CA GLU A 197 25.96 7.61 -2.55
C GLU A 197 24.58 7.34 -1.93
N ASN A 198 24.33 6.10 -1.50
CA ASN A 198 23.07 5.75 -0.85
C ASN A 198 22.91 6.42 0.53
N ALA A 199 24.00 6.49 1.30
CA ALA A 199 24.01 7.22 2.57
C ALA A 199 23.74 8.72 2.37
N GLU A 200 24.37 9.32 1.36
CA GLU A 200 24.18 10.73 1.01
C GLU A 200 22.75 11.00 0.48
N ASN A 201 22.16 10.06 -0.27
CA ASN A 201 20.79 10.15 -0.75
C ASN A 201 19.77 10.16 0.40
N LEU A 202 19.90 9.26 1.38
CA LEU A 202 19.03 9.27 2.55
C LEU A 202 19.26 10.54 3.39
N SER A 203 20.51 10.97 3.55
CA SER A 203 20.86 12.20 4.26
C SER A 203 20.17 13.42 3.69
N ARG A 204 20.15 13.57 2.35
CA ARG A 204 19.44 14.68 1.69
C ARG A 204 17.93 14.64 1.94
N LYS A 205 17.32 13.45 1.88
CA LYS A 205 15.88 13.29 2.17
C LYS A 205 15.56 13.63 3.63
N ALA A 206 16.37 13.15 4.57
CA ALA A 206 16.18 13.43 6.00
C ALA A 206 16.35 14.92 6.32
N LYS A 207 17.35 15.60 5.73
CA LYS A 207 17.51 17.06 5.85
C LYS A 207 16.30 17.81 5.28
N ALA A 208 15.81 17.42 4.10
CA ALA A 208 14.64 18.03 3.48
C ALA A 208 13.36 17.85 4.32
N ALA A 209 13.29 16.77 5.11
CA ALA A 209 12.21 16.51 6.05
C ALA A 209 12.43 17.18 7.43
N GLY A 210 13.48 17.98 7.60
CA GLY A 210 13.75 18.76 8.82
C GLY A 210 14.55 18.02 9.90
N PHE A 211 15.10 16.85 9.61
CA PHE A 211 15.91 16.10 10.58
C PHE A 211 17.38 16.55 10.56
N ALA A 212 18.00 16.59 11.73
CA ALA A 212 19.46 16.70 11.85
C ALA A 212 20.12 15.39 11.39
N VAL A 213 21.10 15.48 10.49
CA VAL A 213 21.77 14.30 9.92
C VAL A 213 23.27 14.34 10.22
N HIS A 214 23.80 13.20 10.65
CA HIS A 214 25.22 12.93 10.79
C HIS A 214 25.58 11.70 9.95
N ILE A 215 26.65 11.79 9.16
CA ILE A 215 27.20 10.66 8.41
C ILE A 215 28.55 10.33 9.05
N ASP A 216 28.68 9.10 9.52
CA ASP A 216 29.94 8.54 9.99
C ASP A 216 30.63 7.82 8.82
N TYR A 217 31.94 8.01 8.70
CA TYR A 217 32.79 7.36 7.70
C TYR A 217 33.73 6.41 8.45
N SER A 218 33.19 5.28 8.91
CA SER A 218 33.92 4.19 9.55
C SER A 218 34.55 3.26 8.52
#